data_AF-A0A972CYT0-F1
#
_entry.id   AF-A0A972CYT0-F1
#
_cell.length_a   1.000
_cell.length_b   1.000
_cell.length_c   1.000
_cell.angle_alpha   90.00
_cell.angle_beta   90.00
_cell.angle_gamma   90.00
#
_symmetry.space_group_name_H-M   'P 1'
#
loop_
_entity.id
_entity.type
_entity.pdbx_description
1 polymer ?
#
loop_
_entity_poly.entity_id
_entity_poly.type
_entity_poly.pdbx_seq_one_letter_code
_entity_poly.pdbx_strand_id
1 'polypeptide(L)'
;MAEMVLNRNEKLDVDEILKDLEHYEPRRRGWVWRKPVENLQMGPFTYRQCSEPLKQGVPLPPAKYFDGIDPQPIETITTEIASGRFEDDIRRMRMGAWHGADHLMVIRHMGQSHIDGLMEGTPQGIGGVPITRKQVRAQRKAIDAIEDEVGRPINYHSYISGVAGPDVAVMFAEEGINGAHQDPQYNILYR
;
A
#
# COMPACT_ATOMS: atom_id res chain seq x y z
N MET A 1 6.12 19.94 -6.66
CA MET A 1 5.90 19.49 -5.27
C MET A 1 7.24 19.07 -4.71
N ALA A 2 7.71 19.65 -3.60
CA ALA A 2 8.92 19.16 -2.95
C ALA A 2 8.71 17.70 -2.52
N GLU A 3 9.71 16.85 -2.71
CA GLU A 3 9.63 15.43 -2.35
C GLU A 3 9.53 15.30 -0.84
N MET A 4 8.45 14.69 -0.33
CA MET A 4 8.24 14.52 1.11
C MET A 4 9.24 13.49 1.65
N VAL A 5 10.24 13.96 2.38
CA VAL A 5 11.25 13.11 3.02
C VAL A 5 10.79 12.77 4.44
N LEU A 6 10.60 11.48 4.73
CA LEU A 6 10.23 11.01 6.06
C LEU A 6 11.46 10.85 6.96
N ASN A 7 11.30 11.24 8.23
CA ASN A 7 12.25 10.96 9.29
C ASN A 7 11.67 9.86 10.20
N ARG A 8 12.46 8.82 10.48
CA ARG A 8 12.09 7.70 11.37
C ARG A 8 11.55 8.16 12.73
N ASN A 9 12.12 9.23 13.29
CA ASN A 9 11.78 9.71 14.63
C ASN A 9 10.65 10.74 14.64
N GLU A 10 10.12 11.09 13.47
CA GLU A 10 9.00 12.01 13.32
C GLU A 10 7.75 11.24 12.87
N LYS A 11 6.61 11.63 13.43
CA LYS A 11 5.34 11.08 12.98
C LYS A 11 5.08 11.52 11.56
N LEU A 12 4.38 10.66 10.82
CA LEU A 12 3.91 11.00 9.48
C LEU A 12 2.84 12.10 9.63
N ASP A 13 3.10 13.26 9.01
CA ASP A 13 2.20 14.40 9.01
C ASP A 13 1.10 14.19 7.97
N VAL A 14 -0.08 13.80 8.45
CA VAL A 14 -1.22 13.50 7.58
C VAL A 14 -1.79 14.77 6.98
N ASP A 15 -1.76 15.89 7.70
CA ASP A 15 -2.28 17.16 7.20
C ASP A 15 -1.44 17.66 6.01
N GLU A 16 -0.11 17.49 6.08
CA GLU A 16 0.79 17.79 4.96
C GLU A 16 0.56 16.89 3.74
N ILE A 17 0.26 15.60 3.96
CA ILE A 17 -0.10 14.70 2.86
C ILE A 17 -1.37 15.16 2.16
N LEU A 18 -2.36 15.66 2.91
CA LEU A 18 -3.64 16.09 2.37
C LEU A 18 -3.61 17.42 1.61
N LYS A 19 -2.50 18.18 1.68
CA LYS A 19 -2.32 19.40 0.89
C LYS A 19 -2.03 19.11 -0.58
N ASP A 20 -2.56 19.97 -1.44
CA ASP A 20 -2.28 20.05 -2.88
C ASP A 20 -2.46 18.72 -3.63
N LEU A 21 -3.44 17.89 -3.22
CA LEU A 21 -3.73 16.59 -3.85
C LEU A 21 -4.17 16.74 -5.31
N GLU A 22 -4.72 17.89 -5.70
CA GLU A 22 -5.04 18.23 -7.09
C GLU A 22 -3.80 18.22 -8.00
N HIS A 23 -2.62 18.49 -7.45
CA HIS A 23 -1.33 18.55 -8.15
C HIS A 23 -0.48 17.30 -7.96
N TYR A 24 -0.97 16.32 -7.20
CA TYR A 24 -0.30 15.04 -7.05
C TYR A 24 -0.42 14.20 -8.33
N GLU A 25 0.70 13.63 -8.76
CA GLU A 25 0.77 12.59 -9.78
C GLU A 25 1.57 11.40 -9.23
N PRO A 26 1.17 10.16 -9.55
CA PRO A 26 1.89 8.98 -9.08
C PRO A 26 3.29 8.91 -9.68
N ARG A 27 4.31 8.71 -8.84
CA ARG A 27 5.71 8.61 -9.28
C ARG A 27 6.00 7.38 -10.13
N ARG A 28 5.15 6.35 -10.02
CA ARG A 28 5.25 5.10 -10.79
C ARG A 28 3.89 4.48 -11.05
N ARG A 29 3.85 3.61 -12.06
CA ARG A 29 2.68 2.80 -12.44
C ARG A 29 3.09 1.34 -12.57
N GLY A 30 2.13 0.43 -12.43
CA GLY A 30 2.36 -1.01 -12.58
C GLY A 30 2.82 -1.72 -11.30
N TRP A 31 2.80 -3.05 -11.37
CA TRP A 31 3.17 -3.94 -10.28
C TRP A 31 4.68 -4.17 -10.22
N VAL A 32 5.22 -4.30 -9.00
CA VAL A 32 6.63 -4.61 -8.76
C VAL A 32 6.74 -5.89 -7.93
N TRP A 33 7.53 -6.86 -8.42
CA TRP A 33 7.91 -8.05 -7.69
C TRP A 33 9.18 -7.81 -6.86
N ARG A 34 9.36 -8.57 -5.77
CA ARG A 34 10.62 -8.55 -5.02
C ARG A 34 11.75 -9.10 -5.90
N LYS A 35 12.95 -8.55 -5.72
CA LYS A 35 14.15 -9.01 -6.43
C LYS A 35 14.87 -10.08 -5.60
N PRO A 36 15.00 -11.32 -6.08
CA PRO A 36 15.70 -12.38 -5.36
C PRO A 36 17.19 -12.06 -5.16
N VAL A 37 17.75 -12.51 -4.04
CA VAL A 37 19.19 -12.48 -3.75
C VAL A 37 19.63 -13.89 -3.40
N GLU A 38 20.38 -14.52 -4.31
CA GLU A 38 20.93 -15.86 -4.09
C GLU A 38 22.04 -15.82 -3.03
N ASN A 39 22.03 -16.82 -2.14
CA ASN A 39 23.05 -16.99 -1.10
C ASN A 39 23.30 -15.71 -0.28
N LEU A 40 22.23 -14.99 0.07
CA LEU A 40 22.29 -13.78 0.88
C LEU A 40 22.95 -14.06 2.23
N GLN A 41 24.08 -13.41 2.49
CA GLN A 41 24.75 -13.48 3.78
C GLN A 41 24.19 -12.42 4.73
N MET A 42 23.71 -12.83 5.90
CA MET A 42 23.23 -11.93 6.95
C MET A 42 23.59 -12.50 8.32
N GLY A 43 24.36 -11.73 9.09
CA GLY A 43 24.90 -12.20 10.36
C GLY A 43 25.66 -13.53 10.16
N PRO A 44 25.41 -14.55 11.01
CA PRO A 44 26.10 -15.83 10.91
C PRO A 44 25.53 -16.79 9.85
N PHE A 45 24.51 -16.38 9.06
CA PHE A 45 23.75 -17.29 8.20
C PHE A 45 23.82 -16.94 6.71
N THR A 46 23.67 -17.97 5.87
CA THR A 46 23.47 -17.85 4.42
C THR A 46 22.05 -18.27 4.06
N TYR A 47 21.28 -17.37 3.47
CA TYR A 47 19.88 -17.58 3.06
C TYR A 47 19.79 -17.90 1.56
N ARG A 48 18.92 -18.84 1.19
CA ARG A 48 18.76 -19.29 -0.22
C ARG A 48 17.47 -18.80 -0.89
N GLN A 49 16.49 -18.36 -0.11
CA GLN A 49 15.17 -17.95 -0.57
C GLN A 49 14.83 -16.57 -0.01
N CYS A 50 15.74 -15.61 -0.23
CA CYS A 50 15.57 -14.24 0.20
C CYS A 50 15.56 -13.26 -0.97
N SER A 51 15.01 -12.08 -0.72
CA SER A 51 15.03 -10.93 -1.61
C SER A 51 15.92 -9.80 -1.07
N GLU A 52 16.03 -8.71 -1.85
CA GLU A 52 16.71 -7.50 -1.42
C GLU A 52 16.23 -7.04 -0.02
N PRO A 53 17.17 -6.81 0.92
CA PRO A 53 16.84 -6.34 2.26
C PRO A 53 16.23 -4.94 2.24
N LEU A 54 15.44 -4.60 3.26
CA LEU A 54 14.98 -3.23 3.45
C LEU A 54 16.12 -2.30 3.88
N LYS A 55 16.06 -1.04 3.44
CA LYS A 55 16.94 0.02 3.95
C LYS A 55 16.60 0.41 5.38
N GLN A 56 15.31 0.42 5.71
CA GLN A 56 14.79 0.64 7.07
C GLN A 56 13.69 -0.39 7.34
N GLY A 57 13.81 -1.09 8.46
CA GLY A 57 12.85 -2.10 8.89
C GLY A 57 12.89 -2.32 10.40
N VAL A 58 11.90 -3.06 10.91
CA VAL A 58 11.86 -3.54 12.30
C VAL A 58 12.03 -5.05 12.27
N PRO A 59 13.20 -5.58 12.70
CA PRO A 59 13.42 -7.01 12.70
C PRO A 59 12.53 -7.70 13.76
N LEU A 60 12.40 -9.02 13.64
CA LEU A 60 11.71 -9.82 14.64
C LEU A 60 12.34 -9.64 16.03
N PRO A 61 11.57 -9.69 17.14
CA PRO A 61 12.12 -9.51 18.49
C PRO A 61 13.30 -10.44 18.84
N PRO A 62 13.35 -11.72 18.41
CA PRO A 62 14.51 -12.58 18.63
C PRO A 62 15.74 -12.24 17.79
N ALA A 63 15.62 -11.40 16.76
CA ALA A 63 16.76 -11.00 15.93
C ALA A 63 17.87 -10.30 16.73
N LYS A 64 17.54 -9.74 17.91
CA LYS A 64 18.55 -9.20 18.85
C LYS A 64 19.62 -10.21 19.28
N TYR A 65 19.35 -11.51 19.17
CA TYR A 65 20.31 -12.58 19.43
C TYR A 65 21.21 -12.89 18.22
N PHE A 66 20.93 -12.27 17.06
CA PHE A 66 21.60 -12.47 15.77
C PHE A 66 21.89 -11.11 15.10
N ASP A 67 22.43 -10.16 15.86
CA ASP A 67 22.84 -8.83 15.38
C ASP A 67 21.74 -7.97 14.73
N GLY A 68 20.46 -8.27 15.01
CA GLY A 68 19.33 -7.51 14.51
C GLY A 68 19.03 -7.72 13.02
N ILE A 69 19.46 -8.84 12.42
CA ILE A 69 19.18 -9.15 11.01
C ILE A 69 17.68 -9.19 10.70
N ASP A 70 17.32 -8.77 9.49
CA ASP A 70 15.94 -8.72 8.99
C ASP A 70 15.82 -9.31 7.56
N PRO A 71 16.05 -10.63 7.39
CA PRO A 71 15.97 -11.27 6.08
C PRO A 71 14.56 -11.20 5.50
N GLN A 72 14.44 -10.85 4.23
CA GLN A 72 13.15 -10.68 3.54
C GLN A 72 12.87 -11.90 2.64
N PRO A 73 11.68 -12.52 2.67
CA PRO A 73 11.33 -13.61 1.76
C PRO A 73 11.17 -13.13 0.31
N ILE A 74 11.09 -14.06 -0.65
CA ILE A 74 10.96 -13.75 -2.09
C ILE A 74 9.53 -13.37 -2.49
N GLU A 75 8.53 -13.79 -1.71
CA GLU A 75 7.13 -13.50 -1.95
C GLU A 75 6.81 -12.05 -1.57
N THR A 76 5.96 -11.42 -2.36
CA THR A 76 5.30 -10.17 -1.97
C THR A 76 4.37 -10.45 -0.78
N ILE A 77 4.43 -9.62 0.25
CA ILE A 77 3.69 -9.81 1.50
C ILE A 77 2.60 -8.77 1.61
N THR A 78 1.36 -9.26 1.69
CA THR A 78 0.16 -8.44 1.76
C THR A 78 -0.23 -8.15 3.21
N THR A 79 -0.67 -6.92 3.47
CA THR A 79 -1.48 -6.61 4.65
C THR A 79 -2.74 -5.84 4.24
N GLU A 80 -3.86 -6.14 4.89
CA GLU A 80 -5.14 -5.48 4.66
C GLU A 80 -5.35 -4.37 5.68
N ILE A 81 -5.52 -3.13 5.20
CA ILE A 81 -5.70 -1.95 6.05
C ILE A 81 -6.84 -1.12 5.48
N ALA A 82 -8.00 -1.18 6.12
CA ALA A 82 -9.19 -0.45 5.70
C ALA A 82 -10.16 -0.24 6.88
N SER A 83 -9.86 0.70 7.76
CA SER A 83 -10.68 0.96 8.95
C SER A 83 -12.00 1.69 8.66
N GLY A 84 -12.13 2.28 7.46
CA GLY A 84 -13.18 3.25 7.14
C GLY A 84 -12.75 4.70 7.31
N ARG A 85 -11.55 4.95 7.84
CA ARG A 85 -10.88 6.25 7.93
C ARG A 85 -9.48 6.16 7.32
N PHE A 86 -9.37 6.55 6.06
CA PHE A 86 -8.14 6.34 5.28
C PHE A 86 -6.96 7.16 5.85
N GLU A 87 -7.25 8.31 6.47
CA GLU A 87 -6.29 9.19 7.13
C GLU A 87 -5.64 8.54 8.36
N ASP A 88 -6.38 7.69 9.06
CA ASP A 88 -5.85 6.88 10.16
C ASP A 88 -5.06 5.67 9.62
N ASP A 89 -5.55 5.08 8.53
CA ASP A 89 -4.97 3.90 7.90
C ASP A 89 -3.57 4.17 7.34
N ILE A 90 -3.31 5.38 6.81
CA ILE A 90 -1.97 5.79 6.32
C ILE A 90 -0.89 5.58 7.38
N ARG A 91 -1.18 5.90 8.64
CA ARG A 91 -0.21 5.71 9.73
C ARG A 91 0.10 4.23 9.94
N ARG A 92 -0.91 3.36 9.80
CA ARG A 92 -0.75 1.91 9.90
C ARG A 92 -0.03 1.33 8.69
N MET A 93 -0.21 1.91 7.50
CA MET A 93 0.54 1.52 6.30
C MET A 93 2.05 1.67 6.49
N ARG A 94 2.50 2.78 7.10
CA ARG A 94 3.92 2.98 7.45
C ARG A 94 4.41 1.88 8.40
N MET A 95 3.62 1.54 9.42
CA MET A 95 3.96 0.44 10.34
C MET A 95 4.08 -0.90 9.59
N GLY A 96 3.12 -1.23 8.73
CA GLY A 96 3.14 -2.45 7.93
C GLY A 96 4.37 -2.54 7.03
N ALA A 97 4.73 -1.43 6.38
CA ALA A 97 5.90 -1.34 5.51
C ALA A 97 7.22 -1.60 6.24
N TRP A 98 7.40 -0.98 7.41
CA TRP A 98 8.58 -1.21 8.27
C TRP A 98 8.67 -2.66 8.77
N HIS A 99 7.54 -3.36 8.86
CA HIS A 99 7.47 -4.78 9.21
C HIS A 99 7.48 -5.71 7.99
N GLY A 100 7.85 -5.20 6.81
CA GLY A 100 8.10 -6.01 5.63
C GLY A 100 6.93 -6.15 4.66
N ALA A 101 5.78 -5.52 4.89
CA ALA A 101 4.69 -5.53 3.90
C ALA A 101 5.02 -4.62 2.71
N ASP A 102 4.99 -5.18 1.50
CA ASP A 102 5.22 -4.48 0.23
C ASP A 102 4.01 -4.59 -0.71
N HIS A 103 2.87 -5.03 -0.17
CA HIS A 103 1.56 -4.97 -0.80
C HIS A 103 0.51 -4.53 0.21
N LEU A 104 -0.05 -3.34 -0.01
CA LEU A 104 -1.05 -2.72 0.85
C LEU A 104 -2.40 -2.82 0.17
N MET A 105 -3.28 -3.61 0.77
CA MET A 105 -4.62 -3.87 0.24
C MET A 105 -5.68 -3.10 1.03
N VAL A 106 -6.52 -2.36 0.32
CA VAL A 106 -7.57 -1.53 0.91
C VAL A 106 -8.94 -2.06 0.51
N ILE A 107 -9.59 -2.71 1.48
CA ILE A 107 -10.99 -3.13 1.38
C ILE A 107 -11.88 -1.90 1.23
N ARG A 108 -12.82 -1.99 0.31
CA ARG A 108 -13.77 -0.92 0.02
C ARG A 108 -14.86 -0.82 1.08
N HIS A 109 -15.51 0.33 1.15
CA HIS A 109 -16.73 0.50 1.93
C HIS A 109 -17.74 -0.60 1.58
N MET A 110 -18.40 -1.13 2.62
CA MET A 110 -19.43 -2.14 2.48
C MET A 110 -20.46 -1.74 1.40
N GLY A 111 -20.65 -2.63 0.41
CA GLY A 111 -21.65 -2.43 -0.63
C GLY A 111 -21.25 -1.46 -1.74
N GLN A 112 -20.02 -0.94 -1.77
CA GLN A 112 -19.56 -0.03 -2.83
C GLN A 112 -19.67 -0.64 -4.25
N SER A 113 -19.75 -1.97 -4.37
CA SER A 113 -20.04 -2.66 -5.64
C SER A 113 -21.41 -2.33 -6.25
N HIS A 114 -22.37 -1.82 -5.46
CA HIS A 114 -23.72 -1.47 -5.92
C HIS A 114 -23.86 0.01 -6.34
N ILE A 115 -22.80 0.80 -6.21
CA ILE A 115 -22.82 2.23 -6.55
C ILE A 115 -22.51 2.36 -8.04
N ASP A 116 -23.46 2.90 -8.79
CA ASP A 116 -23.42 3.05 -10.26
C ASP A 116 -22.69 4.34 -10.67
N GLY A 117 -21.41 4.39 -10.32
CA GLY A 117 -20.47 5.47 -10.66
C GLY A 117 -19.38 5.63 -9.62
N LEU A 118 -18.48 6.60 -9.85
CA LEU A 118 -17.48 6.98 -8.85
C LEU A 118 -18.12 7.75 -7.70
N MET A 119 -17.68 7.43 -6.49
CA MET A 119 -17.87 8.28 -5.31
C MET A 119 -16.78 9.35 -5.28
N GLU A 120 -17.06 10.48 -4.63
CA GLU A 120 -16.12 11.60 -4.49
C GLU A 120 -15.91 12.02 -3.03
N GLY A 121 -14.85 12.78 -2.80
CA GLY A 121 -14.51 13.30 -1.48
C GLY A 121 -13.99 12.22 -0.53
N THR A 122 -14.26 12.40 0.76
CA THR A 122 -13.73 11.53 1.83
C THR A 122 -14.80 11.24 2.90
N PRO A 123 -15.96 10.66 2.52
CA PRO A 123 -16.94 10.24 3.52
C PRO A 123 -16.33 9.13 4.40
N GLN A 124 -16.82 9.00 5.63
CA GLN A 124 -16.41 7.91 6.49
C GLN A 124 -17.03 6.59 5.99
N GLY A 125 -16.22 5.53 5.95
CA GLY A 125 -16.67 4.19 5.61
C GLY A 125 -17.13 3.36 6.81
N ILE A 126 -17.83 2.29 6.48
CA ILE A 126 -18.19 1.17 7.36
C ILE A 126 -17.66 -0.10 6.72
N GLY A 127 -16.92 -0.91 7.50
CA GLY A 127 -16.34 -2.18 7.05
C GLY A 127 -15.21 -2.07 6.01
N GLY A 128 -14.81 -0.85 5.64
CA GLY A 128 -13.78 -0.56 4.66
C GLY A 128 -13.81 0.90 4.22
N VAL A 129 -12.88 1.31 3.38
CA VAL A 129 -12.67 2.70 2.96
C VAL A 129 -13.51 3.03 1.71
N PRO A 130 -14.26 4.14 1.66
CA PRO A 130 -14.90 4.58 0.43
C PRO A 130 -13.84 4.97 -0.59
N ILE A 131 -13.75 4.22 -1.68
CA ILE A 131 -12.75 4.45 -2.72
C ILE A 131 -13.17 5.62 -3.59
N THR A 132 -12.36 6.68 -3.58
CA THR A 132 -12.54 7.92 -4.36
C THR A 132 -11.20 8.40 -4.89
N ARG A 133 -11.20 9.31 -5.88
CA ARG A 133 -9.95 9.87 -6.41
C ARG A 133 -9.13 10.57 -5.32
N LYS A 134 -9.76 11.42 -4.51
CA LYS A 134 -9.09 12.16 -3.42
C LYS A 134 -8.45 11.22 -2.41
N GLN A 135 -9.17 10.18 -2.00
CA GLN A 135 -8.68 9.19 -1.04
C GLN A 135 -7.50 8.39 -1.62
N VAL A 136 -7.62 7.93 -2.88
CA VAL A 136 -6.57 7.17 -3.58
C VAL A 136 -5.30 8.02 -3.72
N ARG A 137 -5.41 9.28 -4.14
CA ARG A 137 -4.25 10.20 -4.23
C ARG A 137 -3.56 10.37 -2.90
N ALA A 138 -4.30 10.59 -1.81
CA ALA A 138 -3.72 10.78 -0.49
C ALA A 138 -2.93 9.54 -0.03
N GLN A 139 -3.51 8.35 -0.18
CA GLN A 139 -2.81 7.11 0.18
C GLN A 139 -1.63 6.85 -0.75
N ARG A 140 -1.75 7.01 -2.07
CA ARG A 140 -0.65 6.79 -3.01
C ARG A 140 0.51 7.77 -2.77
N LYS A 141 0.23 9.05 -2.51
CA LYS A 141 1.22 10.06 -2.09
C LYS A 141 1.94 9.66 -0.81
N ALA A 142 1.21 9.14 0.18
CA ALA A 142 1.80 8.65 1.43
C ALA A 142 2.67 7.42 1.20
N ILE A 143 2.19 6.46 0.40
CA ILE A 143 2.91 5.23 0.08
C ILE A 143 4.20 5.54 -0.69
N ASP A 144 4.20 6.52 -1.60
CA ASP A 144 5.41 6.99 -2.29
C ASP A 144 6.50 7.42 -1.29
N ALA A 145 6.13 8.17 -0.25
CA ALA A 145 7.11 8.59 0.75
C ALA A 145 7.54 7.44 1.70
N ILE A 146 6.63 6.51 2.00
CA ILE A 146 6.93 5.34 2.84
C ILE A 146 7.85 4.36 2.10
N GLU A 147 7.65 4.15 0.80
CA GLU A 147 8.50 3.24 0.01
C GLU A 147 9.93 3.76 -0.14
N ASP A 148 10.11 5.09 -0.22
CA ASP A 148 11.43 5.74 -0.17
C ASP A 148 12.12 5.52 1.19
N GLU A 149 11.35 5.60 2.28
CA GLU A 149 11.87 5.41 3.64
C GLU A 149 12.38 3.98 3.86
N VAL A 150 11.55 2.97 3.54
CA VAL A 150 11.94 1.57 3.70
C VAL A 150 12.89 1.09 2.59
N GLY A 151 12.99 1.83 1.50
CA GLY A 151 13.89 1.56 0.37
C GLY A 151 13.41 0.43 -0.55
N ARG A 152 12.10 0.18 -0.62
CA ARG A 152 11.50 -0.86 -1.47
C ARG A 152 10.13 -0.41 -1.96
N PRO A 153 9.80 -0.51 -3.28
CA PRO A 153 8.49 -0.17 -3.81
C PRO A 153 7.34 -0.93 -3.13
N ILE A 154 6.24 -0.25 -2.85
CA ILE A 154 5.07 -0.84 -2.18
C ILE A 154 3.84 -0.85 -3.11
N ASN A 155 3.34 -2.03 -3.45
CA ASN A 155 2.15 -2.17 -4.30
C ASN A 155 0.88 -1.71 -3.56
N TYR A 156 0.17 -0.73 -4.12
CA TYR A 156 -1.12 -0.26 -3.64
C TYR A 156 -2.25 -0.98 -4.37
N HIS A 157 -3.22 -1.52 -3.63
CA HIS A 157 -4.22 -2.44 -4.17
C HIS A 157 -5.62 -2.18 -3.62
N SER A 158 -6.63 -2.27 -4.48
CA SER A 158 -8.04 -2.28 -4.06
C SER A 158 -8.90 -3.14 -5.01
N TYR A 159 -10.16 -2.78 -5.24
CA TYR A 159 -11.16 -3.66 -5.89
C TYR A 159 -11.92 -2.92 -7.00
N ILE A 160 -12.01 -3.54 -8.17
CA ILE A 160 -12.74 -3.06 -9.35
C ILE A 160 -14.16 -3.68 -9.43
N SER A 161 -14.48 -4.68 -8.61
CA SER A 161 -15.78 -5.37 -8.64
C SER A 161 -17.00 -4.43 -8.53
N GLY A 162 -18.14 -4.83 -9.08
CA GLY A 162 -19.41 -4.06 -9.03
C GLY A 162 -19.82 -3.43 -10.37
N VAL A 163 -20.92 -2.67 -10.32
CA VAL A 163 -21.57 -2.09 -11.52
C VAL A 163 -20.74 -0.98 -12.18
N ALA A 164 -19.95 -0.24 -11.41
CA ALA A 164 -19.06 0.82 -11.89
C ALA A 164 -17.61 0.36 -12.12
N GLY A 165 -17.42 -0.91 -12.50
CA GLY A 165 -16.08 -1.48 -12.69
C GLY A 165 -15.21 -0.68 -13.67
N PRO A 166 -15.70 -0.32 -14.88
CA PRO A 166 -14.94 0.50 -15.83
C PRO A 166 -14.50 1.86 -15.25
N ASP A 167 -15.38 2.55 -14.54
CA ASP A 167 -15.13 3.86 -13.94
C ASP A 167 -14.01 3.80 -12.90
N VAL A 168 -14.07 2.79 -12.01
CA VAL A 168 -13.04 2.54 -10.99
C VAL A 168 -11.71 2.15 -11.65
N ALA A 169 -11.75 1.33 -12.71
CA ALA A 169 -10.56 0.92 -13.43
C ALA A 169 -9.84 2.10 -14.10
N VAL A 170 -10.59 3.05 -14.69
CA VAL A 170 -10.02 4.29 -15.24
C VAL A 170 -9.35 5.10 -14.15
N MET A 171 -10.04 5.34 -13.03
CA MET A 171 -9.45 6.10 -11.91
C MET A 171 -8.21 5.40 -11.34
N PHE A 172 -8.20 4.07 -11.21
CA PHE A 172 -7.03 3.32 -10.77
C PHE A 172 -5.84 3.43 -11.75
N ALA A 173 -6.13 3.37 -13.04
CA ALA A 173 -5.11 3.51 -14.08
C ALA A 173 -4.50 4.91 -14.08
N GLU A 174 -5.30 5.96 -13.87
CA GLU A 174 -4.87 7.37 -13.81
C GLU A 174 -4.08 7.69 -12.54
N GLU A 175 -4.50 7.14 -11.39
CA GLU A 175 -3.93 7.46 -10.08
C GLU A 175 -2.84 6.47 -9.59
N GLY A 176 -2.45 5.51 -10.44
CA GLY A 176 -1.27 4.68 -10.18
C GLY A 176 -1.48 3.56 -9.15
N ILE A 177 -2.69 3.02 -9.07
CA ILE A 177 -2.96 1.77 -8.33
C ILE A 177 -2.19 0.63 -9.01
N ASN A 178 -1.52 -0.22 -8.23
CA ASN A 178 -0.58 -1.21 -8.75
C ASN A 178 -1.21 -2.58 -8.98
N GLY A 179 -2.31 -2.88 -8.29
CA GLY A 179 -3.06 -4.13 -8.43
C GLY A 179 -4.52 -3.96 -8.04
N ALA A 180 -5.39 -4.84 -8.54
CA ALA A 180 -6.79 -4.81 -8.18
C ALA A 180 -7.42 -6.20 -8.22
N HIS A 181 -8.42 -6.42 -7.37
CA HIS A 181 -9.35 -7.54 -7.51
C HIS A 181 -10.36 -7.23 -8.60
N GLN A 182 -10.49 -8.14 -9.56
CA GLN A 182 -11.53 -8.13 -10.59
C GLN A 182 -11.88 -9.58 -10.92
N ASP A 183 -13.17 -9.90 -10.79
CA ASP A 183 -13.71 -11.19 -11.25
C ASP A 183 -15.19 -10.96 -11.61
N PRO A 184 -15.60 -11.19 -12.87
CA PRO A 184 -17.01 -11.04 -13.24
C PRO A 184 -17.92 -12.04 -12.52
N GLN A 185 -17.42 -13.22 -12.12
CA GLN A 185 -18.21 -14.20 -11.38
C GLN A 185 -18.56 -13.69 -9.98
N TYR A 186 -17.67 -12.92 -9.37
CA TYR A 186 -17.97 -12.30 -8.08
C TYR A 186 -19.22 -11.42 -8.16
N ASN A 187 -19.34 -10.65 -9.25
CA ASN A 187 -20.48 -9.75 -9.45
C ASN A 187 -21.81 -10.50 -9.60
N ILE A 188 -21.80 -11.75 -10.07
CA ILE A 188 -23.02 -12.53 -10.35
C ILE A 188 -23.37 -13.46 -9.19
N LEU A 189 -22.37 -14.04 -8.53
CA LEU A 189 -22.58 -15.08 -7.53
C LEU A 189 -22.77 -14.54 -6.11
N TYR A 190 -22.21 -13.36 -5.80
CA TYR A 190 -22.11 -12.86 -4.42
C TYR A 190 -22.61 -11.42 -4.23
N ARG A 191 -23.12 -10.79 -5.28
CA ARG A 191 -23.65 -9.42 -5.29
C ARG A 191 -24.90 -9.33 -6.13
#